data_AF-A0A925TR26-F1
#
_entry.id   AF-A0A925TR26-F1
#
_cell.length_a   1.000
_cell.length_b   1.000
_cell.length_c   1.000
_cell.angle_alpha   90.00
_cell.angle_beta   90.00
_cell.angle_gamma   90.00
#
_symmetry.space_group_name_H-M   'P 1'
#
loop_
_entity.id
_entity.type
_entity.pdbx_description
1 polymer ?
#
loop_
_entity_poly.entity_id
_entity_poly.type
_entity_poly.pdbx_seq_one_letter_code
_entity_poly.pdbx_strand_id
1 'polypeptide(L)'
;AGGLLERSETHLERLAEMALEMQREMDDYDGGAVQLKVRIGMHCGAAVAGVIGTEKLLYDLWGDAVNTAARMESHGVAGEIHLSEAAARRLQLRFLLAERGEMEVKGKGTMTTYFLLGKK
;
A
#
# COMPACT_ATOMS: atom_id res chain seq x y z
N ALA A 1 3.17 -3.71 -7.13
CA ALA A 1 2.06 -3.02 -7.82
C ALA A 1 1.26 -4.05 -8.62
N GLY A 2 -0.02 -3.80 -8.90
CA GLY A 2 -0.91 -4.71 -9.63
C GLY A 2 -1.74 -3.95 -10.66
N GLY A 3 -2.24 -4.64 -11.69
CA GLY A 3 -3.10 -4.04 -12.72
C GLY A 3 -2.39 -3.28 -13.85
N LEU A 4 -1.06 -3.45 -13.99
CA LEU A 4 -0.23 -2.72 -14.97
C LEU A 4 -0.15 -3.38 -16.34
N LEU A 5 0.08 -4.70 -16.38
CA LEU A 5 0.20 -5.46 -17.64
C LEU A 5 -1.17 -5.85 -18.20
N GLU A 6 -2.09 -6.19 -17.29
CA GLU A 6 -3.47 -6.53 -17.60
C GLU A 6 -4.40 -5.71 -16.70
N ARG A 7 -5.43 -5.11 -17.30
CA ARG A 7 -6.48 -4.45 -16.53
C ARG A 7 -7.22 -5.49 -15.70
N SER A 8 -7.34 -5.24 -14.41
CA SER A 8 -7.99 -6.16 -13.47
C SER A 8 -8.78 -5.35 -12.45
N GLU A 9 -10.09 -5.53 -12.38
CA GLU A 9 -10.92 -4.83 -11.38
C GLU A 9 -10.59 -5.25 -9.93
N THR A 10 -9.97 -6.42 -9.76
CA THR A 10 -9.67 -7.04 -8.47
C THR A 10 -8.20 -6.87 -8.05
N HIS A 11 -7.39 -6.13 -8.83
CA HIS A 11 -5.95 -5.99 -8.54
C HIS A 11 -5.70 -5.42 -7.13
N LEU A 12 -6.55 -4.49 -6.68
CA LEU A 12 -6.38 -3.82 -5.38
C LEU A 12 -6.72 -4.77 -4.23
N GLU A 13 -7.74 -5.61 -4.41
CA GLU A 13 -8.15 -6.61 -3.42
C GLU A 13 -7.07 -7.68 -3.26
N ARG A 14 -6.50 -8.16 -4.38
CA ARG A 14 -5.39 -9.13 -4.36
C ARG A 14 -4.16 -8.55 -3.65
N LEU A 15 -3.87 -7.27 -3.87
CA LEU A 15 -2.78 -6.60 -3.15
C LEU A 15 -3.08 -6.44 -1.65
N ALA A 16 -4.34 -6.21 -1.28
CA ALA A 16 -4.75 -6.13 0.13
C ALA A 16 -4.62 -7.50 0.82
N GLU A 17 -5.02 -8.58 0.15
CA GLU A 17 -4.81 -9.95 0.62
C GLU A 17 -3.32 -10.26 0.79
N MET A 18 -2.51 -9.95 -0.22
CA MET A 18 -1.05 -10.10 -0.14
C MET A 18 -0.45 -9.29 1.02
N ALA A 19 -0.91 -8.05 1.26
CA ALA A 19 -0.41 -7.22 2.36
C ALA A 19 -0.73 -7.84 3.73
N LEU A 20 -1.94 -8.39 3.91
CA LEU A 20 -2.34 -9.09 5.13
C LEU A 20 -1.53 -10.37 5.34
N GLU A 21 -1.25 -11.12 4.27
CA GLU A 21 -0.38 -12.29 4.32
C GLU A 21 1.05 -11.90 4.71
N MET A 22 1.62 -10.86 4.10
CA MET A 22 2.95 -10.35 4.45
C MET A 22 3.04 -9.91 5.92
N GLN A 23 2.01 -9.25 6.45
CA GLN A 23 1.95 -8.86 7.85
C GLN A 23 1.97 -10.10 8.77
N ARG A 24 1.16 -11.12 8.46
CA ARG A 24 1.12 -12.38 9.23
C ARG A 24 2.45 -13.11 9.22
N GLU A 25 3.08 -13.25 8.04
CA GLU A 25 4.39 -13.90 7.92
C GLU A 25 5.46 -13.17 8.75
N MET A 26 5.40 -11.84 8.85
CA MET A 26 6.34 -11.07 9.68
C MET A 26 6.03 -11.17 11.18
N ASP A 27 4.78 -11.40 11.56
CA ASP A 27 4.43 -11.67 12.96
C ASP A 27 4.91 -13.06 13.41
N ASP A 28 4.88 -14.05 12.51
CA ASP A 28 5.37 -15.42 12.76
C ASP A 28 6.90 -15.55 12.57
N TYR A 29 7.55 -14.55 11.98
CA TYR A 29 8.99 -14.56 11.72
C TYR A 29 9.80 -14.34 13.01
N ASP A 30 10.45 -15.41 13.47
CA ASP A 30 11.44 -15.33 14.54
C ASP A 30 12.80 -14.90 13.97
N GLY A 31 13.04 -13.58 13.97
CA GLY A 31 14.32 -12.97 13.62
C GLY A 31 15.38 -13.06 14.73
N GLY A 32 15.15 -13.84 15.79
CA GLY A 32 16.00 -13.92 16.97
C GLY A 32 15.76 -12.77 17.94
N ALA A 33 16.78 -11.97 18.24
CA ALA A 33 16.71 -10.96 19.31
C ALA A 33 15.86 -9.72 18.98
N VAL A 34 15.41 -9.55 17.74
CA VAL A 34 14.66 -8.38 17.28
C VAL A 34 13.43 -8.83 16.49
N GLN A 35 12.25 -8.39 16.93
CA GLN A 35 11.01 -8.55 16.18
C GLN A 35 11.00 -7.58 14.99
N LEU A 36 11.00 -8.11 13.77
CA LEU A 36 10.87 -7.30 12.57
C LEU A 36 9.41 -6.90 12.38
N LYS A 37 9.16 -5.62 12.16
CA LYS A 37 7.83 -5.09 11.81
C LYS A 37 7.91 -4.34 10.49
N VAL A 38 6.96 -4.61 9.61
CA VAL A 38 6.83 -3.93 8.32
C VAL A 38 5.82 -2.80 8.39
N ARG A 39 6.08 -1.72 7.67
CA ARG A 39 5.05 -0.72 7.34
C ARG A 39 4.63 -0.96 5.91
N ILE A 40 3.34 -0.99 5.66
CA ILE A 40 2.80 -1.18 4.31
C ILE A 40 1.90 0.00 3.99
N GLY A 41 2.17 0.68 2.87
CA GLY A 41 1.34 1.77 2.36
C GLY A 41 0.65 1.37 1.06
N MET A 42 -0.65 1.63 0.94
CA MET A 42 -1.42 1.30 -0.26
C MET A 42 -2.25 2.48 -0.78
N HIS A 43 -2.23 2.63 -2.09
CA HIS A 43 -3.06 3.56 -2.85
C HIS A 43 -3.37 2.96 -4.23
N CYS A 44 -4.42 3.47 -4.89
CA CYS A 44 -4.76 3.09 -6.26
C CYS A 44 -4.98 4.34 -7.12
N GLY A 45 -4.38 4.35 -8.30
CA GLY A 45 -4.49 5.44 -9.26
C GLY A 45 -3.66 5.16 -10.50
N ALA A 46 -3.58 6.13 -11.40
CA ALA A 46 -2.75 6.01 -12.60
C ALA A 46 -1.26 6.00 -12.25
N ALA A 47 -0.49 5.18 -12.96
CA ALA A 47 0.96 5.08 -12.86
C ALA A 47 1.56 4.84 -14.25
N VAL A 48 2.82 5.21 -14.41
CA VAL A 48 3.62 5.00 -15.62
C VAL A 48 4.70 3.99 -15.31
N ALA A 49 4.80 2.93 -16.11
CA ALA A 49 5.86 1.95 -16.00
C ALA A 49 6.75 2.00 -17.24
N GLY A 50 8.04 1.70 -17.06
CA GLY A 50 8.99 1.67 -18.17
C GLY A 50 10.34 1.13 -17.76
N VAL A 51 11.20 0.96 -18.76
CA VAL A 51 12.61 0.62 -18.56
C VAL A 51 13.43 1.90 -18.61
N ILE A 52 14.22 2.16 -17.58
CA ILE A 52 15.16 3.28 -17.51
C ILE A 52 16.59 2.76 -17.49
N GLY A 53 17.49 3.54 -18.08
CA GLY A 53 18.93 3.30 -18.11
C GLY A 53 19.45 3.10 -19.54
N THR A 54 20.76 3.25 -19.70
CA THR A 54 21.46 2.96 -20.97
C THR A 54 22.43 1.80 -20.83
N GLU A 55 23.09 1.67 -19.67
CA GLU A 55 24.03 0.58 -19.39
C GLU A 55 23.47 -0.49 -18.44
N LYS A 56 22.64 -0.07 -17.47
CA LYS A 56 21.91 -0.97 -16.56
C LYS A 56 20.43 -0.68 -16.67
N LEU A 57 19.75 -1.51 -17.44
CA LEU A 57 18.31 -1.40 -17.67
C LEU A 57 17.56 -1.89 -16.42
N LEU A 58 16.69 -1.04 -15.87
CA LEU A 58 15.81 -1.36 -14.74
C LEU A 58 14.36 -1.06 -15.12
N TYR A 59 13.47 -2.00 -14.85
CA TYR A 59 12.04 -1.77 -14.92
C TYR A 59 11.56 -1.11 -13.63
N ASP A 60 10.90 0.03 -13.75
CA ASP A 60 10.49 0.82 -12.60
C ASP A 60 9.14 1.54 -12.88
N LEU A 61 8.51 2.04 -11.81
CA LEU A 61 7.16 2.57 -11.79
C LEU A 61 7.16 3.97 -11.16
N TRP A 62 6.56 4.93 -11.85
CA TRP A 62 6.43 6.30 -11.39
C TRP A 62 5.00 6.81 -11.47
N GLY A 63 4.76 7.94 -10.83
CA GLY A 63 3.51 8.67 -10.90
C GLY A 63 2.91 8.97 -9.54
N ASP A 64 1.83 9.72 -9.57
CA ASP A 64 1.12 10.19 -8.39
C ASP A 64 0.65 9.05 -7.48
N ALA A 65 0.21 7.93 -8.08
CA ALA A 65 -0.24 6.78 -7.31
C ALA A 65 0.89 6.14 -6.50
N VAL A 66 2.09 6.04 -7.09
CA VAL A 66 3.30 5.50 -6.42
C VAL A 66 3.73 6.43 -5.30
N ASN A 67 3.78 7.74 -5.56
CA ASN A 67 4.13 8.73 -4.56
C ASN A 67 3.16 8.71 -3.39
N THR A 68 1.85 8.61 -3.65
CA THR A 68 0.82 8.57 -2.60
C THR A 68 0.93 7.29 -1.78
N ALA A 69 1.12 6.12 -2.40
CA ALA A 69 1.36 4.87 -1.69
C ALA A 69 2.60 4.96 -0.78
N ALA A 70 3.70 5.54 -1.29
CA ALA A 70 4.90 5.79 -0.50
C ALA A 70 4.62 6.72 0.70
N ARG A 71 3.76 7.74 0.55
CA ARG A 71 3.35 8.58 1.69
C ARG A 71 2.51 7.83 2.72
N MET A 72 1.68 6.88 2.30
CA MET A 72 0.96 6.03 3.25
C MET A 72 1.93 5.12 4.01
N GLU A 73 2.97 4.57 3.35
CA GLU A 73 3.99 3.78 4.05
C GLU A 73 4.76 4.65 5.06
N SER A 74 5.24 5.81 4.63
CA SER A 74 6.14 6.63 5.45
C SER A 74 5.44 7.27 6.65
N HIS A 75 4.12 7.50 6.57
CA HIS A 75 3.31 7.94 7.71
C HIS A 75 2.60 6.78 8.44
N GLY A 76 2.83 5.55 7.99
CA GLY A 76 2.25 4.36 8.58
C GLY A 76 2.85 4.03 9.95
N VAL A 77 2.20 3.13 10.67
CA VAL A 77 2.67 2.61 11.95
C VAL A 77 3.31 1.24 11.71
N ALA A 78 4.38 0.92 12.44
CA ALA A 78 5.06 -0.37 12.30
C ALA A 78 4.11 -1.52 12.64
N GLY A 79 3.98 -2.47 11.73
CA GLY A 79 3.04 -3.57 11.83
C GLY A 79 1.64 -3.24 11.33
N GLU A 80 1.41 -2.10 10.67
CA GLU A 80 0.09 -1.71 10.15
C GLU A 80 0.12 -1.52 8.62
N ILE A 81 -1.05 -1.72 8.00
CA ILE A 81 -1.28 -1.49 6.57
C ILE A 81 -2.10 -0.21 6.41
N HIS A 82 -1.44 0.86 5.97
CA HIS A 82 -2.00 2.20 5.86
C HIS A 82 -2.54 2.47 4.45
N LEU A 83 -3.79 2.92 4.39
CA LEU A 83 -4.54 3.17 3.18
C LEU A 83 -4.88 4.66 3.04
N SER A 84 -4.76 5.17 1.82
CA SER A 84 -5.45 6.40 1.42
C SER A 84 -6.97 6.20 1.42
N GLU A 85 -7.73 7.30 1.56
CA GLU A 85 -9.20 7.29 1.42
C GLU A 85 -9.67 6.63 0.10
N ALA A 86 -9.00 6.90 -1.02
CA ALA A 86 -9.36 6.34 -2.32
C ALA A 86 -9.27 4.80 -2.36
N ALA A 87 -8.21 4.23 -1.76
CA ALA A 87 -8.07 2.79 -1.64
C ALA A 87 -9.09 2.19 -0.66
N ALA A 88 -9.30 2.85 0.49
CA ALA A 88 -10.27 2.43 1.49
C ALA A 88 -11.69 2.33 0.89
N ARG A 89 -12.13 3.34 0.13
CA ARG A 89 -13.45 3.34 -0.54
C ARG A 89 -13.65 2.17 -1.49
N ARG A 90 -12.59 1.66 -2.13
CA ARG A 90 -12.68 0.49 -3.02
C ARG A 90 -12.66 -0.83 -2.26
N LEU A 91 -12.04 -0.88 -1.07
CA LEU A 91 -11.90 -2.10 -0.25
C LEU A 91 -13.01 -2.28 0.80
N GLN A 92 -13.72 -1.21 1.17
CA GLN A 92 -14.68 -1.19 2.29
C GLN A 92 -15.78 -2.26 2.24
N LEU A 93 -16.14 -2.78 1.07
CA LEU A 93 -17.17 -3.80 0.93
C LEU A 93 -16.69 -5.18 1.40
N ARG A 94 -15.40 -5.49 1.21
CA ARG A 94 -14.84 -6.84 1.42
C ARG A 94 -13.82 -6.94 2.54
N PHE A 95 -13.38 -5.81 3.06
CA PHE A 95 -12.32 -5.72 4.07
C PHE A 95 -12.78 -4.92 5.29
N LEU A 96 -12.22 -5.25 6.44
CA LEU A 96 -12.39 -4.54 7.70
C LEU A 96 -11.39 -3.39 7.74
N LEU A 97 -11.90 -2.16 7.83
CA LEU A 97 -11.09 -0.94 7.81
C LEU A 97 -11.34 -0.14 9.08
N ALA A 98 -10.28 0.41 9.67
CA ALA A 98 -10.37 1.40 10.76
C ALA A 98 -10.01 2.78 10.24
N GLU A 99 -10.82 3.79 10.53
CA GLU A 99 -10.43 5.17 10.25
C GLU A 99 -9.29 5.59 11.19
N ARG A 100 -8.21 6.12 10.62
CA ARG A 100 -7.09 6.70 11.36
C ARG A 100 -7.34 8.19 11.65
N GLY A 101 -8.10 8.86 10.79
CA GLY A 101 -8.38 10.29 10.82
C GLY A 101 -7.62 11.06 9.74
N GLU A 102 -7.67 12.38 9.85
CA GLU A 102 -7.07 13.32 8.91
C GLU A 102 -5.57 13.51 9.14
N MET A 103 -4.83 13.72 8.06
CA MET A 103 -3.41 14.02 8.10
C MET A 103 -2.96 14.85 6.89
N GLU A 104 -1.93 15.68 7.07
CA GLU A 104 -1.28 16.40 5.99
C GLU A 104 -0.41 15.46 5.15
N VAL A 105 -0.71 15.38 3.85
CA VAL A 105 0.07 14.60 2.89
C VAL A 105 0.66 15.54 1.86
N LYS A 106 2.00 15.58 1.78
CA LYS A 106 2.74 16.45 0.86
C LYS A 106 2.22 16.30 -0.59
N GLY A 107 1.75 17.41 -1.16
CA GLY A 107 1.22 17.46 -2.53
C GLY A 107 -0.25 17.04 -2.67
N LYS A 108 -0.91 16.65 -1.57
CA LYS A 108 -2.34 16.31 -1.52
C LYS A 108 -3.13 17.20 -0.56
N GLY A 109 -2.46 17.83 0.40
CA GLY A 109 -3.11 18.56 1.50
C GLY A 109 -3.62 17.60 2.57
N THR A 110 -4.65 18.01 3.30
CA THR A 110 -5.29 17.19 4.31
C THR A 110 -6.05 16.03 3.67
N MET A 111 -5.84 14.81 4.17
CA MET A 111 -6.51 13.60 3.73
C MET A 111 -6.93 12.74 4.91
N THR A 112 -8.16 12.22 4.89
CA THR A 112 -8.57 11.13 5.78
C THR A 112 -7.91 9.82 5.33
N THR A 113 -7.42 9.04 6.29
CA THR A 113 -6.73 7.79 6.00
C THR A 113 -7.23 6.65 6.89
N TYR A 114 -6.92 5.42 6.50
CA TYR A 114 -7.49 4.22 7.11
C TYR A 114 -6.43 3.15 7.31
N PHE A 115 -6.61 2.28 8.31
CA PHE A 115 -5.86 1.04 8.42
C PHE A 115 -6.69 -0.13 7.91
N LEU A 116 -6.04 -1.05 7.20
CA LEU A 116 -6.61 -2.34 6.82
C LEU A 116 -6.39 -3.32 7.97
N LEU A 117 -7.48 -3.81 8.58
CA LEU A 117 -7.42 -4.71 9.73
C LEU A 117 -7.53 -6.20 9.34
N GLY A 118 -8.17 -6.49 8.21
CA GLY A 118 -8.42 -7.86 7.80
C GLY A 118 -9.47 -7.99 6.71
N LYS A 119 -9.78 -9.23 6.36
CA LYS A 119 -10.85 -9.59 5.43
C LYS A 119 -12.17 -9.77 6.18
N LYS A 120 -13.30 -9.42 5.56
CA LYS A 120 -14.64 -9.71 6.08
C LYS A 120 -15.03 -11.17 5.86
#